data_AF-A0A7S4P5G0-F1
#
_entry.id   AF-A0A7S4P5G0-F1
#
_cell.length_a   1.000
_cell.length_b   1.000
_cell.length_c   1.000
_cell.angle_alpha   90.00
_cell.angle_beta   90.00
_cell.angle_gamma   90.00
#
_symmetry.space_group_name_H-M   'P 1'
#
loop_
_entity.id
_entity.type
_entity.pdbx_description
1 polymer ?
#
loop_
_entity_poly.entity_id
_entity_poly.type
_entity_poly.pdbx_seq_one_letter_code
_entity_poly.pdbx_strand_id
1 'polypeptide(L)'
;MLQRQFEVENMFRCAMRDNDDVKRVHDRVQELLQFIDELKRLAKFLGLGNHGLVFQELLGLSNSGNKKEESIITGLVKLDQYLEPDRIAQLCRHVDDLRMLLRLKVQDGSDLQTAAKTLRDSYHFFVSLQRHAEEKGTTCYEFLEQLRQF
;
A
#
# COMPACT_ATOMS: atom_id res chain seq x y z
N MET A 1 20.08 -6.73 9.48
CA MET A 1 18.81 -7.49 9.34
C MET A 1 17.81 -7.05 10.40
N LEU A 2 18.20 -7.04 11.68
CA LEU A 2 17.44 -6.51 12.83
C LEU A 2 16.89 -5.09 12.67
N GLN A 3 17.73 -4.12 12.31
CA GLN A 3 17.28 -2.73 12.12
C GLN A 3 16.16 -2.58 11.09
N ARG A 4 16.22 -3.38 10.00
CA ARG A 4 15.24 -3.34 8.91
C ARG A 4 13.87 -3.92 9.32
N GLN A 5 13.85 -4.84 10.29
CA GLN A 5 12.61 -5.41 10.83
C GLN A 5 11.83 -4.36 11.62
N PHE A 6 12.47 -3.71 12.60
CA PHE A 6 11.82 -2.67 13.41
C PHE A 6 11.35 -1.49 12.54
N GLU A 7 12.10 -1.12 11.50
CA GLU A 7 11.68 -0.11 10.55
C GLU A 7 10.40 -0.52 9.79
N VAL A 8 10.36 -1.75 9.24
CA VAL A 8 9.19 -2.25 8.50
C VAL A 8 7.96 -2.43 9.40
N GLU A 9 8.11 -3.00 10.60
CA GLU A 9 6.98 -3.17 11.53
C GLU A 9 6.41 -1.83 12.00
N ASN A 10 7.27 -0.83 12.23
CA ASN A 10 6.83 0.51 12.63
C ASN A 10 6.19 1.31 11.49
N MET A 11 6.35 0.90 10.23
CA MET A 11 5.68 1.52 9.10
C MET A 11 4.21 1.13 8.99
N PHE A 12 3.82 -0.01 9.55
CA PHE A 12 2.44 -0.50 9.52
C PHE A 12 1.60 0.03 10.68
N ARG A 13 0.30 0.22 10.42
CA ARG A 13 -0.70 0.55 11.47
C ARG A 13 -1.15 -0.68 12.25
N CYS A 14 -1.15 -1.85 11.62
CA CYS A 14 -1.56 -3.11 12.23
C CYS A 14 -0.39 -3.77 12.95
N ALA A 15 -0.67 -4.34 14.12
CA ALA A 15 0.26 -5.22 14.81
C ALA A 15 0.13 -6.64 14.24
N MET A 16 1.26 -7.33 14.05
CA MET A 16 1.29 -8.74 13.65
C MET A 16 1.40 -9.61 14.91
N ARG A 17 0.31 -10.30 15.27
CA ARG A 17 0.15 -11.07 16.52
C ARG A 17 0.16 -12.58 16.31
N ASP A 18 -0.06 -13.02 15.09
CA ASP A 18 -0.03 -14.42 14.70
C ASP A 18 0.42 -14.57 13.23
N ASN A 19 0.51 -15.82 12.76
CA ASN A 19 0.94 -16.10 11.40
C ASN A 19 -0.07 -15.65 10.34
N ASP A 20 -1.36 -15.59 10.69
CA ASP A 20 -2.41 -15.13 9.78
C ASP A 20 -2.32 -13.61 9.59
N ASP A 21 -1.99 -12.84 10.63
CA ASP A 21 -1.66 -11.43 10.53
C ASP A 21 -0.48 -11.19 9.59
N VAL A 22 0.62 -11.93 9.78
CA VAL A 22 1.82 -11.79 8.93
C VAL A 22 1.45 -12.04 7.47
N LYS A 23 0.70 -13.12 7.20
CA LYS A 23 0.23 -13.45 5.85
C LYS A 23 -0.69 -12.37 5.29
N ARG A 24 -1.69 -11.90 6.04
CA ARG A 24 -2.62 -10.85 5.61
C ARG A 24 -1.90 -9.55 5.26
N VAL A 25 -0.92 -9.15 6.07
CA VAL A 25 -0.12 -7.94 5.80
C VAL A 25 0.72 -8.15 4.55
N HIS A 26 1.37 -9.30 4.39
CA HIS A 26 2.15 -9.62 3.20
C HIS A 26 1.29 -9.60 1.92
N ASP A 27 0.14 -10.26 1.93
CA ASP A 27 -0.80 -10.30 0.81
C ASP A 27 -1.27 -8.88 0.46
N ARG A 28 -1.61 -8.06 1.47
CA ARG A 28 -2.03 -6.67 1.28
C ARG A 28 -0.90 -5.81 0.69
N VAL A 29 0.34 -6.00 1.14
CA VAL A 29 1.50 -5.30 0.56
C VAL A 29 1.62 -5.62 -0.92
N GLN A 30 1.46 -6.89 -1.31
CA GLN A 30 1.51 -7.31 -2.71
C GLN A 30 0.37 -6.69 -3.54
N GLU A 31 -0.86 -6.72 -3.03
CA GLU A 31 -2.02 -6.09 -3.68
C GLU A 31 -1.79 -4.59 -3.91
N LEU A 32 -1.27 -3.88 -2.91
CA LEU A 32 -1.02 -2.45 -3.00
C LEU A 32 0.13 -2.10 -3.95
N LEU A 33 1.15 -2.96 -4.08
CA LEU A 33 2.18 -2.81 -5.12
C LEU A 33 1.56 -2.94 -6.52
N GLN A 34 0.69 -3.93 -6.73
CA GLN A 34 -0.01 -4.11 -8.00
C GLN A 34 -0.93 -2.93 -8.32
N PHE A 35 -1.62 -2.39 -7.31
CA PHE A 35 -2.41 -1.17 -7.43
C PHE A 35 -1.56 0.03 -7.87
N ILE A 36 -0.40 0.26 -7.26
CA ILE A 36 0.50 1.36 -7.67
C ILE A 36 0.97 1.20 -9.12
N ASP A 37 1.27 -0.03 -9.55
CA ASP A 37 1.64 -0.29 -10.94
C ASP A 37 0.45 -0.16 -11.90
N GLU A 38 -0.77 -0.43 -11.43
CA GLU A 38 -1.99 -0.10 -12.16
C GLU A 38 -2.17 1.41 -12.33
N LEU A 39 -1.97 2.21 -11.28
CA LEU A 39 -2.04 3.68 -11.40
C LEU A 39 -1.06 4.21 -12.45
N LYS A 40 0.15 3.66 -12.52
CA LYS A 40 1.12 4.01 -13.58
C LYS A 40 0.63 3.64 -14.97
N ARG A 41 0.02 2.47 -15.14
CA ARG A 41 -0.55 2.02 -16.42
C ARG A 41 -1.73 2.89 -16.83
N LEU A 42 -2.63 3.21 -15.90
CA LEU A 42 -3.75 4.13 -16.14
C LEU A 42 -3.27 5.52 -16.51
N ALA A 43 -2.30 6.07 -15.76
CA ALA A 43 -1.71 7.37 -16.10
C ALA A 43 -1.13 7.39 -17.51
N LYS A 44 -0.36 6.36 -17.88
CA LYS A 44 0.18 6.22 -19.23
C LYS A 44 -0.91 6.11 -20.29
N PHE A 45 -1.95 5.31 -20.04
CA PHE A 45 -3.09 5.14 -20.96
C PHE A 45 -3.84 6.46 -21.19
N LEU A 46 -4.02 7.25 -20.13
CA LEU A 46 -4.67 8.56 -20.17
C LEU A 46 -3.76 9.69 -20.68
N GLY A 47 -2.52 9.40 -21.08
CA GLY A 47 -1.55 10.41 -21.52
C GLY A 47 -1.06 11.32 -20.40
N LEU A 48 -1.22 10.91 -19.13
CA LEU A 48 -0.78 11.65 -17.96
C LEU A 48 0.69 11.32 -17.66
N GLY A 49 1.53 12.35 -17.55
CA GLY A 49 2.94 12.20 -17.16
C GLY A 49 3.14 11.83 -15.68
N ASN A 50 2.09 11.92 -14.85
CA ASN A 50 2.15 11.72 -13.40
C ASN A 50 0.99 10.86 -12.89
N HIS A 51 1.31 9.66 -12.38
CA HIS A 51 0.35 8.74 -11.77
C HIS A 51 -0.21 9.21 -10.42
N GLY A 52 0.43 10.19 -9.79
CA GLY A 52 -0.10 10.89 -8.63
C GLY A 52 -1.41 11.64 -8.91
N LEU A 53 -1.63 12.09 -10.16
CA LEU A 53 -2.90 12.74 -10.53
C LEU A 53 -4.07 11.76 -10.53
N VAL A 54 -3.84 10.53 -11.02
CA VAL A 54 -4.84 9.45 -10.97
C VAL A 54 -5.15 9.10 -9.51
N PHE A 55 -4.12 9.02 -8.67
CA PHE A 55 -4.28 8.78 -7.24
C PHE A 55 -5.08 9.88 -6.54
N GLN A 56 -4.77 11.16 -6.80
CA GLN A 56 -5.47 12.30 -6.21
C GLN A 56 -6.95 12.35 -6.61
N GLU A 57 -7.25 12.02 -7.87
CA GLU A 57 -8.64 11.90 -8.32
C GLU A 57 -9.39 10.81 -7.54
N LEU A 58 -8.81 9.61 -7.44
CA LEU A 58 -9.39 8.50 -6.67
C LEU A 58 -9.52 8.83 -5.18
N LEU A 59 -8.55 9.54 -4.61
CA LEU A 59 -8.59 10.03 -3.23
C LEU A 59 -9.73 11.02 -3.01
N GLY A 60 -9.94 11.92 -3.97
CA GLY A 60 -11.07 12.84 -3.98
C GLY A 60 -12.41 12.13 -4.05
N LEU A 61 -12.53 11.13 -4.92
CA LEU A 61 -13.73 10.30 -5.06
C LEU A 61 -14.02 9.50 -3.79
N SER A 62 -13.00 8.91 -3.15
CA SER A 62 -13.16 8.24 -1.84
C SER A 62 -13.61 9.21 -0.74
N ASN A 63 -13.04 10.41 -0.70
CA ASN A 63 -13.36 11.41 0.33
C ASN A 63 -14.66 12.18 0.07
N SER A 64 -15.29 12.06 -1.11
CA SER A 64 -16.51 12.81 -1.46
C SER A 64 -17.71 12.53 -0.53
N GLY A 65 -17.65 11.49 0.30
CA GLY A 65 -18.60 11.22 1.39
C GLY A 65 -18.25 11.84 2.76
N ASN A 66 -17.01 12.30 2.97
CA ASN A 66 -16.50 12.81 4.26
C ASN A 66 -16.07 14.27 4.13
N LYS A 67 -16.86 15.19 4.70
CA LYS A 67 -16.64 16.66 4.75
C LYS A 67 -15.44 17.08 5.61
N LYS A 68 -14.26 16.49 5.44
CA LYS A 68 -13.02 17.00 6.05
C LYS A 68 -12.07 17.46 4.95
N GLU A 69 -11.91 18.78 4.95
CA GLU A 69 -11.04 19.59 4.11
C GLU A 69 -9.60 19.04 4.06
N GLU A 70 -9.32 18.23 3.06
CA GLU A 70 -7.98 18.17 2.49
C GLU A 70 -8.06 18.89 1.14
N SER A 71 -7.07 19.74 0.84
CA SER A 71 -6.98 20.43 -0.44
C SER A 71 -6.59 19.40 -1.51
N ILE A 72 -7.58 18.65 -1.98
CA ILE A 72 -7.42 17.58 -2.98
C ILE A 72 -7.72 18.20 -4.33
N ILE A 73 -6.76 18.10 -5.24
CA ILE A 73 -6.96 18.51 -6.63
C ILE A 73 -7.77 17.40 -7.30
N THR A 74 -9.04 17.66 -7.58
CA THR A 74 -9.99 16.74 -8.23
C THR A 74 -10.58 17.36 -9.50
N GLY A 75 -11.11 16.54 -10.41
CA GLY A 75 -11.68 16.98 -11.68
C GLY A 75 -10.65 17.24 -12.79
N LEU A 76 -9.38 16.90 -12.54
CA LEU A 76 -8.34 16.93 -13.58
C LEU A 76 -8.34 15.66 -14.42
N VAL A 77 -8.80 14.54 -13.85
CA VAL A 77 -8.86 13.25 -14.53
C VAL A 77 -10.31 12.76 -14.54
N LYS A 78 -10.91 12.65 -15.73
CA LYS A 78 -12.28 12.16 -15.86
C LYS A 78 -12.32 10.63 -15.93
N LEU A 79 -12.08 9.97 -14.80
CA LEU A 79 -11.97 8.50 -14.72
C LEU A 79 -13.26 7.79 -15.16
N ASP A 80 -14.42 8.41 -14.92
CA ASP A 80 -15.75 7.97 -15.32
C ASP A 80 -15.94 7.86 -16.85
N GLN A 81 -15.11 8.53 -17.64
CA GLN A 81 -15.13 8.42 -19.11
C GLN A 81 -14.39 7.19 -19.64
N TYR A 82 -13.57 6.54 -18.81
CA TYR A 82 -12.66 5.46 -19.23
C TYR A 82 -12.85 4.17 -18.44
N LEU A 83 -13.43 4.25 -17.24
CA LEU A 83 -13.58 3.13 -16.32
C LEU A 83 -15.03 3.01 -15.86
N GLU A 84 -15.49 1.76 -15.76
CA GLU A 84 -16.80 1.45 -15.19
C GLU A 84 -16.88 1.85 -13.70
N PRO A 85 -18.07 2.23 -13.18
CA PRO A 85 -18.25 2.65 -11.79
C PRO A 85 -17.72 1.65 -10.76
N ASP A 86 -17.95 0.34 -10.98
CA ASP A 86 -17.45 -0.72 -10.09
C ASP A 86 -15.93 -0.76 -10.02
N ARG A 87 -15.26 -0.47 -11.14
CA ARG A 87 -13.80 -0.41 -11.21
C ARG A 87 -13.26 0.80 -10.45
N ILE A 88 -13.91 1.95 -10.60
CA ILE A 88 -13.57 3.16 -9.84
C ILE A 88 -13.74 2.91 -8.34
N ALA A 89 -14.85 2.30 -7.93
CA ALA A 89 -15.10 1.96 -6.53
C ALA A 89 -14.03 0.99 -5.98
N GLN A 90 -13.59 0.01 -6.77
CA GLN A 90 -12.49 -0.88 -6.39
C GLN A 90 -11.17 -0.12 -6.20
N LEU A 91 -10.83 0.77 -7.12
CA LEU A 91 -9.61 1.58 -7.03
C LEU A 91 -9.65 2.52 -5.82
N CYS A 92 -10.82 3.09 -5.49
CA CYS A 92 -11.01 3.89 -4.28
C CYS A 92 -10.77 3.06 -3.00
N ARG A 93 -11.25 1.80 -2.96
CA ARG A 93 -10.95 0.90 -1.83
C ARG A 93 -9.44 0.66 -1.67
N HIS A 94 -8.70 0.51 -2.76
CA HIS A 94 -7.24 0.38 -2.68
C HIS A 94 -6.55 1.67 -2.19
N VAL A 95 -7.09 2.85 -2.49
CA VAL A 95 -6.61 4.12 -1.89
C VAL A 95 -6.80 4.09 -0.37
N ASP A 96 -7.96 3.67 0.11
CA ASP A 96 -8.24 3.58 1.55
C ASP A 96 -7.35 2.53 2.21
N ASP A 97 -7.21 1.35 1.61
CA ASP A 97 -6.33 0.28 2.08
C ASP A 97 -4.89 0.76 2.20
N LEU A 98 -4.38 1.53 1.23
CA LEU A 98 -3.03 2.10 1.29
C LEU A 98 -2.87 3.03 2.51
N ARG A 99 -3.85 3.91 2.76
CA ARG A 99 -3.85 4.87 3.87
C ARG A 99 -4.03 4.19 5.24
N MET A 100 -4.77 3.09 5.28
CA MET A 100 -5.00 2.31 6.49
C MET A 100 -3.86 1.34 6.80
N LEU A 101 -3.12 0.86 5.79
CA LEU A 101 -2.01 -0.04 6.03
C LEU A 101 -0.79 0.72 6.58
N LEU A 102 -0.41 1.83 5.95
CA LEU A 102 0.80 2.58 6.27
C LEU A 102 0.54 3.70 7.28
N ARG A 103 1.50 3.95 8.17
CA ARG A 103 1.50 5.13 9.05
C ARG A 103 1.79 6.44 8.31
N LEU A 104 2.35 6.35 7.10
CA LEU A 104 2.56 7.48 6.20
C LEU A 104 1.21 8.04 5.72
N LYS A 105 1.05 9.36 5.78
CA LYS A 105 -0.06 10.04 5.13
C LYS A 105 0.27 10.14 3.63
N VAL A 106 -0.58 9.57 2.77
CA VAL A 106 -0.39 9.60 1.31
C VAL A 106 -1.41 10.56 0.70
N GLN A 107 -0.95 11.71 0.20
CA GLN A 107 -1.80 12.78 -0.33
C GLN A 107 -1.48 13.17 -1.78
N ASP A 108 -0.24 12.95 -2.23
CA ASP A 108 0.19 13.31 -3.58
C ASP A 108 1.10 12.26 -4.24
N GLY A 109 1.60 12.60 -5.43
CA GLY A 109 2.49 11.71 -6.19
C GLY A 109 3.86 11.48 -5.55
N SER A 110 4.37 12.41 -4.75
CA SER A 110 5.64 12.25 -4.01
C SER A 110 5.45 11.28 -2.84
N ASP A 111 4.36 11.44 -2.09
CA ASP A 111 3.98 10.51 -1.03
C ASP A 111 3.74 9.12 -1.60
N LEU A 112 3.09 9.02 -2.76
CA LEU A 112 2.83 7.75 -3.43
C LEU A 112 4.12 7.04 -3.84
N GLN A 113 5.14 7.76 -4.28
CA GLN A 113 6.47 7.18 -4.56
C GLN A 113 7.14 6.67 -3.29
N THR A 114 7.02 7.43 -2.19
CA THR A 114 7.54 7.02 -0.89
C THR A 114 6.82 5.77 -0.38
N ALA A 115 5.49 5.74 -0.45
CA ALA A 115 4.67 4.58 -0.14
C ALA A 115 5.05 3.36 -0.99
N ALA A 116 5.26 3.54 -2.30
CA ALA A 116 5.70 2.48 -3.19
C ALA A 116 7.06 1.89 -2.77
N LYS A 117 8.02 2.74 -2.38
CA LYS A 117 9.32 2.30 -1.88
C LYS A 117 9.16 1.51 -0.58
N THR A 118 8.40 2.04 0.37
CA THR A 118 8.09 1.37 1.65
C THR A 118 7.45 0.00 1.44
N LEU A 119 6.48 -0.11 0.53
CA LEU A 119 5.84 -1.39 0.22
C LEU A 119 6.82 -2.38 -0.41
N ARG A 120 7.73 -1.95 -1.29
CA ARG A 120 8.78 -2.83 -1.84
C ARG A 120 9.75 -3.32 -0.78
N ASP A 121 10.20 -2.42 0.10
CA ASP A 121 11.08 -2.79 1.21
C ASP A 121 10.40 -3.81 2.14
N SER A 122 9.11 -3.61 2.42
CA SER A 122 8.30 -4.53 3.21
C SER A 122 8.09 -5.87 2.52
N TYR A 123 7.81 -5.88 1.21
CA TYR A 123 7.69 -7.10 0.42
C TYR A 123 8.97 -7.94 0.48
N HIS A 124 10.12 -7.31 0.24
CA HIS A 124 11.41 -7.99 0.36
C HIS A 124 11.66 -8.54 1.76
N PHE A 125 11.28 -7.79 2.79
CA PHE A 125 11.32 -8.28 4.16
C PHE A 125 10.46 -9.54 4.36
N PHE A 126 9.20 -9.54 3.93
CA PHE A 126 8.32 -10.71 4.10
C PHE A 126 8.81 -11.93 3.30
N VAL A 127 9.33 -11.74 2.09
CA VAL A 127 9.95 -12.83 1.31
C VAL A 127 11.16 -13.41 2.04
N SER A 128 12.03 -12.56 2.60
CA SER A 128 13.17 -13.02 3.40
C SER A 128 12.74 -13.70 4.69
N LEU A 129 11.72 -13.17 5.38
CA LEU A 129 11.16 -13.74 6.61
C LEU A 129 10.62 -15.14 6.34
N GLN A 130 9.81 -15.29 5.28
CA GLN A 130 9.26 -16.57 4.88
C GLN A 130 10.35 -17.58 4.57
N ARG A 131 11.33 -17.21 3.75
CA ARG A 131 12.44 -18.09 3.39
C ARG A 131 13.20 -18.59 4.63
N HIS A 132 13.52 -17.71 5.57
CA HIS A 132 14.25 -18.11 6.77
C HIS A 132 13.41 -18.92 7.76
N ALA A 133 12.10 -18.65 7.83
CA ALA A 133 11.17 -19.46 8.61
C ALA A 133 11.11 -20.89 8.04
N GLU A 134 11.02 -21.04 6.72
CA GLU A 134 11.07 -22.33 6.03
C GLU A 134 12.41 -23.06 6.26
N GLU A 135 13.55 -22.37 6.13
CA GLU A 135 14.89 -22.93 6.41
C GLU A 135 15.04 -23.46 7.86
N LYS A 136 14.33 -22.85 8.82
CA LYS A 136 14.33 -23.25 10.24
C LYS A 136 13.21 -24.20 10.64
N GLY A 137 12.26 -24.48 9.75
CA GLY A 137 11.08 -25.29 10.07
C GLY A 137 10.12 -24.63 11.06
N THR A 138 10.06 -23.29 11.08
CA THR A 138 9.14 -22.51 11.93
C THR A 138 8.12 -21.75 11.07
N THR A 139 7.09 -21.18 11.69
CA THR A 139 6.19 -20.23 11.03
C THR A 139 6.85 -18.85 10.86
N CYS A 140 6.31 -18.02 9.96
CA CYS A 140 6.79 -16.66 9.76
C CYS A 140 6.66 -15.83 11.04
N TYR A 141 5.56 -16.02 11.78
CA TYR A 141 5.34 -15.32 13.04
C TYR A 141 6.32 -15.75 14.14
N GLU A 142 6.57 -17.05 14.32
CA GLU A 142 7.57 -17.51 15.30
C GLU A 142 8.97 -16.99 14.97
N PHE A 143 9.34 -16.98 13.68
CA PHE A 143 10.62 -16.42 13.28
C PHE A 143 10.67 -14.90 13.48
N LEU A 144 9.57 -14.18 13.23
CA LEU A 144 9.45 -12.75 13.54
C LEU A 144 9.62 -12.48 15.03
N GLU A 145 8.96 -13.26 15.91
CA GLU A 145 9.12 -13.18 17.36
C GLU A 145 10.57 -13.41 17.81
N GLN A 146 11.27 -14.38 17.21
CA GLN A 146 12.69 -14.57 17.48
C GLN A 146 13.50 -13.32 17.13
N LEU A 147 13.22 -12.69 15.99
CA LEU A 147 13.92 -11.47 15.60
C LEU A 147 13.59 -10.28 16.52
N ARG A 148 12.37 -10.19 17.09
CA ARG A 148 11.99 -9.15 18.08
C ARG A 148 12.76 -9.25 19.40
N GLN A 149 13.35 -10.41 19.72
CA GLN A 149 14.07 -10.66 20.98
C GLN A 149 15.55 -10.29 20.94
N PHE A 150 16.09 -9.89 19.78
CA PHE A 150 17.46 -9.42 19.61
C PHE A 150 17.51 -7.90 19.42
#